data_AF-A0A316HF98-F1
#
_entry.id   AF-A0A316HF98-F1
#
_cell.length_a   1.000
_cell.length_b   1.000
_cell.length_c   1.000
_cell.angle_alpha   90.00
_cell.angle_beta   90.00
_cell.angle_gamma   90.00
#
_symmetry.space_group_name_H-M   'P 1'
#
loop_
_entity.id
_entity.type
_entity.pdbx_description
1 polymer ?
#
loop_
_entity_poly.entity_id
_entity_poly.type
_entity_poly.pdbx_seq_one_letter_code
_entity_poly.pdbx_strand_id
1 'polypeptide(L)'
;MKPFFIDLPSQGLHLIILPETEPRMDGHPVITYSYHIFRRGNFSSDGSRGLESPILLMKKEDDPNYLGHINYEQPGIIFNYIADGAEVLSRTEVEAVIDEINRYRKLPRLWL
;
A
#
# COMPACT_ATOMS: atom_id res chain seq x y z
N MET A 1 6.92 -8.61 2.48
CA MET A 1 5.88 -8.99 1.49
C MET A 1 6.25 -8.39 0.14
N LYS A 2 5.81 -8.95 -0.99
CA LYS A 2 6.06 -8.36 -2.32
C LYS A 2 5.02 -7.28 -2.65
N PRO A 3 5.36 -6.30 -3.50
CA PRO A 3 4.37 -5.40 -4.06
C PRO A 3 3.28 -6.18 -4.79
N PHE A 4 2.05 -5.70 -4.70
CA PHE A 4 0.91 -6.30 -5.39
C PHE A 4 0.02 -5.20 -5.96
N PHE A 5 -0.90 -5.60 -6.81
CA PHE A 5 -1.73 -4.67 -7.55
C PHE A 5 -3.19 -4.80 -7.17
N ILE A 6 -3.89 -3.68 -7.15
CA ILE A 6 -5.33 -3.62 -6.91
C ILE A 6 -5.96 -2.86 -8.08
N ASP A 7 -6.98 -3.45 -8.66
CA ASP A 7 -7.79 -2.85 -9.70
C ASP A 7 -9.21 -2.65 -9.14
N LEU A 8 -9.63 -1.38 -8.99
CA LEU A 8 -10.96 -0.99 -8.49
C LEU A 8 -11.77 -0.36 -9.63
N PRO A 9 -12.36 -1.18 -10.54
CA PRO A 9 -13.01 -0.68 -11.75
C PRO A 9 -14.19 0.25 -11.44
N SER A 10 -14.92 0.02 -10.36
CA SER A 10 -16.04 0.88 -9.94
C SER A 10 -15.61 2.30 -9.56
N GLN A 11 -14.35 2.47 -9.18
CA GLN A 11 -13.75 3.78 -8.84
C GLN A 11 -12.81 4.29 -9.94
N GLY A 12 -12.62 3.52 -11.03
CA GLY A 12 -11.66 3.84 -12.08
C GLY A 12 -10.19 3.87 -11.60
N LEU A 13 -9.87 3.20 -10.48
CA LEU A 13 -8.54 3.22 -9.90
C LEU A 13 -7.75 1.95 -10.25
N HIS A 14 -6.51 2.16 -10.66
CA HIS A 14 -5.51 1.11 -10.82
C HIS A 14 -4.36 1.46 -9.88
N LEU A 15 -4.03 0.56 -8.95
CA LEU A 15 -3.13 0.85 -7.83
C LEU A 15 -2.00 -0.17 -7.73
N ILE A 16 -0.85 0.32 -7.25
CA ILE A 16 0.27 -0.49 -6.81
C ILE A 16 0.38 -0.33 -5.29
N ILE A 17 0.40 -1.45 -4.58
CA ILE A 17 0.52 -1.49 -3.13
C ILE A 17 1.90 -2.03 -2.77
N LEU A 18 2.66 -1.24 -2.04
CA LEU A 18 3.99 -1.60 -1.54
C LEU A 18 3.88 -1.86 -0.03
N PRO A 19 3.90 -3.13 0.39
CA PRO A 19 3.89 -3.46 1.81
C PRO A 19 5.28 -3.26 2.42
N GLU A 20 5.33 -2.47 3.47
CA GLU A 20 6.48 -2.27 4.35
C GLU A 20 6.14 -2.85 5.74
N THR A 21 7.11 -3.49 6.38
CA THR A 21 6.94 -4.05 7.72
C THR A 21 8.01 -3.46 8.60
N GLU A 22 7.59 -2.60 9.53
CA GLU A 22 8.49 -2.01 10.52
C GLU A 22 8.33 -2.76 11.85
N PRO A 23 9.29 -3.59 12.26
CA PRO A 23 9.28 -4.16 13.60
C PRO A 23 9.64 -3.07 14.61
N ARG A 24 8.66 -2.51 15.31
CA ARG A 24 8.91 -1.62 16.46
C ARG A 24 9.10 -2.47 17.71
N MET A 25 10.31 -2.49 18.26
CA MET A 25 10.64 -3.15 19.53
C MET A 25 10.81 -2.11 20.64
N ASP A 26 9.71 -1.56 21.14
CA ASP A 26 9.72 -0.69 22.32
C ASP A 26 8.79 -1.26 23.40
N GLY A 27 9.29 -2.22 24.19
CA GLY A 27 8.65 -2.80 25.38
C GLY A 27 7.37 -3.65 25.18
N HIS A 28 6.61 -3.38 24.11
CA HIS A 28 5.44 -4.13 23.65
C HIS A 28 5.61 -4.39 22.15
N PRO A 29 5.59 -5.65 21.68
CA PRO A 29 5.74 -5.94 20.25
C PRO A 29 4.46 -5.55 19.51
N VAL A 30 4.35 -4.29 19.09
CA VAL A 30 3.36 -3.84 18.12
C VAL A 30 3.98 -4.01 16.74
N ILE A 31 3.39 -4.89 15.94
CA ILE A 31 3.80 -5.05 14.55
C ILE A 31 2.93 -4.12 13.72
N THR A 32 3.54 -3.06 13.20
CA THR A 32 2.89 -2.15 12.25
C THR A 32 3.25 -2.58 10.85
N TYR A 33 2.21 -2.83 10.06
CA TYR A 33 2.33 -3.07 8.62
C TYR A 33 1.84 -1.83 7.90
N SER A 34 2.74 -1.22 7.13
CA SER A 34 2.44 -0.04 6.33
C SER A 34 2.22 -0.48 4.88
N TYR A 35 1.13 -0.05 4.26
CA TYR A 35 0.81 -0.33 2.87
C TYR A 35 0.82 0.97 2.09
N HIS A 36 1.91 1.23 1.37
CA HIS A 36 2.07 2.43 0.56
C HIS A 36 1.31 2.27 -0.74
N ILE A 37 0.53 3.29 -1.10
CA ILE A 37 -0.41 3.26 -2.21
C ILE A 37 0.09 4.19 -3.30
N PHE A 38 0.24 3.66 -4.50
CA PHE A 38 0.61 4.43 -5.68
C PHE A 38 -0.44 4.23 -6.76
N ARG A 39 -0.77 5.29 -7.52
CA ARG A 39 -1.49 5.14 -8.79
C ARG A 39 -0.60 4.40 -9.77
N ARG A 40 -1.17 3.38 -10.40
CA ARG A 40 -0.65 2.78 -11.62
C ARG A 40 -1.01 3.74 -12.77
N GLY A 41 -0.29 4.85 -12.88
CA GLY A 41 -0.38 5.73 -14.06
C GLY A 41 0.11 5.01 -15.33
N ASN A 42 0.53 5.78 -16.35
CA ASN A 42 1.34 5.27 -17.47
C ASN A 42 2.75 4.83 -16.98
N PHE A 43 2.82 3.96 -15.96
CA PHE A 43 3.94 3.05 -15.80
C PHE A 43 3.94 2.22 -17.07
N SER A 44 4.70 2.70 -18.06
CA SER A 44 4.85 2.07 -19.36
C SER A 44 5.00 0.58 -19.15
N SER A 45 4.22 -0.18 -19.90
CA SER A 45 4.17 -1.65 -19.92
C SER A 45 5.52 -2.33 -20.26
N ASP A 46 6.61 -1.55 -20.29
CA ASP A 46 7.98 -2.02 -20.43
C ASP A 46 8.57 -2.28 -19.05
N GLY A 47 8.40 -3.52 -18.61
CA GLY A 47 9.34 -4.12 -17.68
C GLY A 47 9.02 -3.89 -16.21
N SER A 48 8.73 -5.01 -15.57
CA SER A 48 9.03 -5.42 -14.20
C SER A 48 10.49 -5.14 -13.75
N ARG A 49 11.12 -4.04 -14.18
CA ARG A 49 12.56 -3.77 -14.13
C ARG A 49 12.95 -2.55 -13.29
N GLY A 50 11.98 -1.87 -12.68
CA GLY A 50 12.24 -0.68 -11.83
C GLY A 50 11.44 -0.61 -10.52
N LEU A 51 10.54 -1.57 -10.24
CA LEU A 51 9.84 -1.66 -8.96
C LEU A 51 10.73 -2.31 -7.90
N GLU A 52 11.90 -1.74 -7.67
CA GLU A 52 12.63 -2.01 -6.43
C GLU A 52 11.85 -1.31 -5.32
N SER A 53 10.99 -2.06 -4.62
CA SER A 53 10.21 -1.59 -3.46
C SER A 53 10.99 -0.63 -2.55
N PRO A 54 12.26 -0.88 -2.18
CA PRO A 54 13.02 0.07 -1.36
C PRO A 54 13.29 1.42 -2.04
N ILE A 55 13.54 1.45 -3.35
CA ILE A 55 13.81 2.70 -4.08
C ILE A 55 12.54 3.55 -4.20
N LEU A 56 11.39 2.90 -4.45
CA LEU A 56 10.09 3.57 -4.50
C LEU A 56 9.69 4.13 -3.14
N LEU A 57 9.95 3.40 -2.06
CA LEU A 57 9.70 3.89 -0.70
C LEU A 57 10.62 5.07 -0.34
N MET A 58 11.89 5.04 -0.75
CA MET A 58 12.85 6.13 -0.51
C MET A 58 12.49 7.46 -1.20
N LYS A 59 11.76 7.42 -2.32
CA LYS A 59 11.40 8.60 -3.11
C LYS A 59 9.89 8.87 -3.16
N LYS A 60 9.10 8.19 -2.31
CA LYS A 60 7.64 8.26 -2.34
C LYS A 60 7.10 9.68 -2.21
N GLU A 61 7.78 10.54 -1.45
CA GLU A 61 7.35 11.92 -1.17
C GLU A 61 7.48 12.83 -2.41
N ASP A 62 8.34 12.47 -3.36
CA ASP A 62 8.54 13.19 -4.62
C ASP A 62 7.72 12.57 -5.78
N ASP A 63 7.08 11.41 -5.56
CA ASP A 63 6.34 10.71 -6.60
C ASP A 63 4.90 11.27 -6.71
N PRO A 64 4.52 11.88 -7.85
CA PRO A 64 3.19 12.44 -8.03
C PRO A 64 2.08 11.37 -8.06
N ASN A 65 2.42 10.08 -8.22
CA ASN A 65 1.48 8.99 -8.15
C ASN A 65 1.30 8.46 -6.73
N TYR A 66 2.08 8.92 -5.74
CA TYR A 66 1.94 8.49 -4.37
C TYR A 66 0.67 9.08 -3.75
N LEU A 67 -0.17 8.20 -3.20
CA LEU A 67 -1.47 8.53 -2.61
C LEU A 67 -1.47 8.43 -1.09
N GLY A 68 -0.31 8.24 -0.46
CA GLY A 68 -0.21 7.99 0.97
C GLY A 68 -0.12 6.50 1.33
N HIS A 69 -0.41 6.16 2.58
CA HIS A 69 -0.28 4.78 3.07
C HIS A 69 -1.33 4.41 4.11
N ILE A 70 -1.60 3.11 4.23
CA ILE A 70 -2.46 2.55 5.26
C ILE A 70 -1.60 1.82 6.29
N ASN A 71 -1.71 2.22 7.55
CA ASN A 71 -1.13 1.50 8.67
C ASN A 71 -2.11 0.48 9.22
N TYR A 72 -1.58 -0.69 9.51
CA TYR A 72 -2.27 -1.77 10.18
C TYR A 72 -1.47 -2.19 11.40
N GLU A 73 -2.04 -2.00 12.58
CA GLU A 73 -1.41 -2.34 13.85
C GLU A 73 -1.94 -3.69 14.36
N GLN A 74 -1.07 -4.50 14.98
CA GLN A 74 -1.47 -5.70 15.71
C GLN A 74 -1.08 -5.57 17.19
N PRO A 75 -1.92 -6.02 18.15
CA PRO A 75 -3.13 -6.86 17.99
C PRO A 75 -4.46 -6.10 17.80
N GLY A 76 -4.50 -4.78 17.92
CA GLY A 76 -5.70 -3.98 17.70
C GLY A 76 -5.91 -3.72 16.21
N ILE A 77 -6.88 -4.38 15.58
CA ILE A 77 -7.20 -4.28 14.13
C ILE A 77 -7.65 -2.85 13.79
N ILE A 78 -6.71 -1.91 13.75
CA ILE A 78 -6.93 -0.51 13.44
C ILE A 78 -6.28 -0.26 12.09
N PHE A 79 -7.09 0.20 11.14
CA PHE A 79 -6.62 0.72 9.87
C PHE A 79 -6.59 2.24 9.96
N ASN A 80 -5.43 2.82 9.72
CA ASN A 80 -5.28 4.26 9.63
C ASN A 80 -4.74 4.64 8.25
N TYR A 81 -5.49 5.42 7.49
CA TYR A 81 -5.02 5.97 6.21
C TYR A 81 -4.39 7.34 6.45
N ILE A 82 -3.15 7.49 6.01
CA ILE A 82 -2.37 8.72 6.10
C ILE A 82 -2.19 9.26 4.70
N ALA A 83 -2.89 10.37 4.44
CA ALA A 83 -2.95 11.07 3.16
C ALA A 83 -1.74 12.02 2.98
N ASP A 84 -0.54 11.44 2.95
CA ASP A 84 0.75 12.14 2.78
C ASP A 84 1.21 12.17 1.30
N GLY A 85 0.29 11.90 0.37
CA GLY A 85 0.53 11.93 -1.07
C GLY A 85 0.16 13.28 -1.70
N ALA A 86 0.52 13.46 -2.97
CA ALA A 86 0.14 14.64 -3.74
C ALA A 86 -1.38 14.69 -4.02
N GLU A 87 -1.99 13.51 -4.20
CA GLU A 87 -3.43 13.32 -4.28
C GLU A 87 -3.90 12.40 -3.13
N VAL A 88 -5.18 12.52 -2.76
CA VAL A 88 -5.75 11.77 -1.64
C VAL A 88 -6.90 10.88 -2.11
N LEU A 89 -6.99 9.69 -1.52
CA LEU A 89 -8.13 8.81 -1.73
C LEU A 89 -9.33 9.32 -0.94
N SER A 90 -10.50 9.31 -1.58
CA SER A 90 -11.79 9.52 -0.93
C SER A 90 -12.06 8.38 0.05
N ARG A 91 -12.91 8.63 1.04
CA ARG A 91 -13.27 7.62 2.04
C ARG A 91 -13.70 6.27 1.43
N THR A 92 -14.55 6.29 0.40
CA THR A 92 -15.03 5.08 -0.27
C THR A 92 -13.92 4.34 -1.01
N GLU A 93 -12.94 5.06 -1.56
CA GLU A 93 -11.77 4.48 -2.21
C GLU A 93 -10.85 3.83 -1.17
N VAL A 94 -10.63 4.50 -0.03
CA VAL A 94 -9.88 3.95 1.11
C VAL A 94 -10.52 2.66 1.62
N GLU A 95 -11.85 2.65 1.82
CA GLU A 95 -12.60 1.46 2.28
C GLU A 95 -12.43 0.29 1.29
N ALA A 96 -12.49 0.55 -0.02
CA ALA A 96 -12.28 -0.48 -1.04
C ALA A 96 -10.83 -1.01 -1.05
N VAL A 97 -9.84 -0.14 -0.90
CA VAL A 97 -8.42 -0.54 -0.81
C VAL A 97 -8.17 -1.39 0.44
N ILE A 98 -8.76 -1.02 1.59
CA ILE A 98 -8.65 -1.79 2.84
C ILE A 98 -9.23 -3.20 2.68
N ASP A 99 -10.37 -3.35 2.01
CA ASP A 99 -10.98 -4.68 1.76
C ASP A 99 -10.05 -5.58 0.94
N GLU A 100 -9.46 -5.04 -0.12
CA GLU A 100 -8.52 -5.76 -0.99
C GLU A 100 -7.22 -6.11 -0.26
N ILE A 101 -6.66 -5.21 0.55
CA ILE A 101 -5.51 -5.50 1.43
C ILE A 101 -5.86 -6.63 2.40
N ASN A 102 -7.05 -6.60 3.01
CA ASN A 102 -7.52 -7.66 3.90
C ASN A 102 -7.63 -9.00 3.18
N ARG A 103 -8.18 -9.02 1.97
CA ARG A 103 -8.25 -10.23 1.14
C ARG A 103 -6.86 -10.78 0.84
N TYR A 104 -5.92 -9.91 0.47
CA TYR A 104 -4.52 -10.29 0.23
C TYR A 104 -3.86 -10.88 1.48
N ARG A 105 -4.06 -10.26 2.65
CA ARG A 105 -3.53 -10.76 3.94
C ARG A 105 -4.14 -12.09 4.36
N LYS A 106 -5.41 -12.37 4.05
CA LYS A 106 -6.06 -13.64 4.39
C LYS A 106 -5.60 -14.81 3.50
N LEU A 107 -4.88 -14.53 2.41
CA LEU A 107 -4.47 -15.52 1.43
C LEU A 107 -2.93 -15.57 1.33
N PRO A 108 -2.25 -16.32 2.21
CA PRO A 108 -0.78 -16.43 2.20
C PRO A 108 -0.20 -16.89 0.86
N ARG A 109 -0.98 -17.64 0.09
CA ARG A 109 -0.65 -18.08 -1.28
C ARG A 109 -0.41 -16.92 -2.27
N LEU A 110 -0.89 -15.72 -1.96
CA LEU A 110 -0.67 -14.51 -2.77
C LEU A 110 0.61 -13.75 -2.36
N TRP A 111 1.30 -14.19 -1.30
CA TRP A 111 2.51 -13.53 -0.80
C TRP A 111 3.80 -13.97 -1.52
N LEU A 112 3.71 -15.02 -2.34
CA LEU A 112 4.82 -15.70 -3.01
C LEU A 112 5.27 -14.98 -4.28
#